data_AF-A0A075K739-F1
#
_entry.id   AF-A0A075K739-F1
#
_cell.length_a   1.000
_cell.length_b   1.000
_cell.length_c   1.000
_cell.angle_alpha   90.00
_cell.angle_beta   90.00
_cell.angle_gamma   90.00
#
_symmetry.space_group_name_H-M   'P 1'
#
loop_
_entity.id
_entity.type
_entity.pdbx_description
1 polymer ?
#
loop_
_entity_poly.entity_id
_entity_poly.type
_entity_poly.pdbx_seq_one_letter_code
_entity_poly.pdbx_strand_id
1 'polypeptide(L)' 'MEMNFTLVDELGEPVEVFCEVFERGEAVYWRAWLYGFATLLETLEGRAAHESIIPGQIQAEIMVRGIRAHADPEGQ' A
#
# COMPACT_ATOMS: atom_id res chain seq x y z
N MET A 1 -12.43 8.87 2.40
CA MET A 1 -11.61 9.01 3.62
C MET A 1 -10.16 8.84 3.23
N GLU A 2 -9.25 9.58 3.84
CA GLU A 2 -7.80 9.41 3.64
C GLU A 2 -7.21 8.69 4.85
N MET A 3 -6.34 7.71 4.61
CA MET A 3 -5.65 6.93 5.63
C MET A 3 -4.16 6.89 5.32
N ASN A 4 -3.35 7.34 6.27
CA ASN A 4 -1.90 7.31 6.18
C ASN A 4 -1.34 6.38 7.25
N PHE A 5 -0.48 5.46 6.85
CA PHE A 5 0.15 4.51 7.76
C PHE A 5 1.46 3.98 7.17
N THR A 6 2.23 3.28 7.98
CA THR A 6 3.50 2.67 7.57
C THR A 6 3.36 1.15 7.65
N LEU A 7 3.77 0.48 6.59
CA LEU A 7 3.91 -0.97 6.52
C LEU A 7 5.39 -1.33 6.40
N VAL A 8 5.71 -2.62 6.30
CA VAL A 8 7.08 -3.08 6.07
C VAL A 8 7.16 -3.94 4.82
N ASP A 9 8.29 -3.88 4.12
CA ASP A 9 8.60 -4.85 3.09
C ASP A 9 9.14 -6.17 3.70
N GLU A 10 9.55 -7.09 2.82
CA GLU A 10 10.08 -8.40 3.19
C GLU A 10 11.36 -8.34 4.06
N LEU A 11 12.13 -7.25 3.97
CA LEU A 11 13.36 -7.04 4.75
C LEU A 11 13.09 -6.32 6.07
N GLY A 12 11.83 -5.96 6.34
CA GLY A 12 11.46 -5.15 7.51
C GLY A 12 11.64 -3.65 7.29
N GLU A 13 11.90 -3.21 6.06
CA GLU A 13 12.12 -1.81 5.74
C GLU A 13 10.78 -1.06 5.60
N PRO A 14 10.66 0.17 6.11
CA PRO A 14 9.40 0.87 6.18
C PRO A 14 8.91 1.35 4.80
N VAL A 15 7.66 1.02 4.47
CA VAL A 15 6.94 1.53 3.30
C VAL A 15 5.86 2.49 3.78
N GLU A 16 5.94 3.75 3.39
CA GLU A 16 4.91 4.74 3.66
C GLU A 16 3.72 4.52 2.72
N VAL A 17 2.50 4.54 3.27
CA VAL A 17 1.27 4.30 2.52
C VAL A 17 0.35 5.49 2.67
N PHE A 18 0.08 6.16 1.55
CA PHE A 18 -1.04 7.09 1.42
C PHE A 18 -2.20 6.33 0.78
N CYS A 19 -3.35 6.26 1.43
CA CYS A 19 -4.49 5.47 0.95
C CYS A 19 -5.77 6.32 0.93
N GLU A 20 -6.41 6.38 -0.23
CA GLU A 20 -7.76 6.90 -0.40
C GLU A 20 -8.78 5.77 -0.35
N VAL A 21 -9.78 5.93 0.49
CA VAL A 21 -10.88 4.98 0.68
C VAL A 21 -12.18 5.64 0.25
N PHE A 22 -12.95 4.96 -0.61
CA PHE A 22 -14.22 5.44 -1.12
C PHE A 22 -15.29 4.35 -1.03
N GLU A 23 -16.44 4.73 -0.48
CA GLU A 23 -17.60 3.85 -0.35
C GLU A 23 -18.49 3.98 -1.58
N ARG A 24 -18.94 2.84 -2.13
CA ARG A 24 -19.90 2.79 -3.22
C ARG A 24 -20.94 1.71 -2.96
N GLY A 25 -22.06 2.13 -2.39
CA GLY A 25 -23.10 1.23 -1.90
C GLY A 25 -22.59 0.46 -0.68
N GLU A 26 -22.74 -0.87 -0.68
CA GLU A 26 -22.28 -1.76 0.40
C GLU A 26 -20.80 -2.20 0.26
N ALA A 27 -20.02 -1.53 -0.58
CA ALA A 27 -18.65 -1.90 -0.87
C ALA A 27 -17.68 -0.77 -0.56
N VAL A 28 -16.58 -1.11 0.12
CA VAL A 28 -15.45 -0.22 0.38
C VAL A 28 -14.39 -0.48 -0.68
N TYR A 29 -14.06 0.54 -1.45
CA TYR A 29 -12.97 0.52 -2.42
C TYR A 29 -11.83 1.38 -1.91
N TRP A 30 -10.62 1.06 -2.35
CA TRP A 30 -9.44 1.79 -1.93
C TRP A 30 -8.41 1.89 -3.06
N ARG A 31 -7.62 2.96 -3.00
CA ARG A 31 -6.43 3.18 -3.82
C ARG A 31 -5.30 3.63 -2.91
N ALA A 32 -4.17 2.94 -2.98
CA ALA A 32 -3.00 3.19 -2.17
C ALA A 32 -1.80 3.53 -3.04
N TRP A 33 -1.02 4.50 -2.60
CA TRP A 33 0.27 4.86 -3.17
C TRP A 33 1.34 4.48 -2.15
N LEU A 34 2.25 3.62 -2.58
CA LEU A 34 3.32 3.08 -1.75
C LEU A 34 4.58 3.87 -2.01
N TYR A 35 5.14 4.44 -0.96
CA TYR A 35 6.33 5.26 -1.02
C TYR A 35 7.45 4.61 -0.22
N GLY A 36 8.64 4.64 -0.83
CA GLY A 36 9.89 4.30 -0.19
C GLY A 36 10.53 5.54 0.43
N PHE A 37 11.86 5.66 0.31
CA PHE A 37 12.59 6.89 0.64
C PHE A 37 12.21 8.05 -0.32
N ALA A 38 11.08 8.71 -0.04
CA ALA A 38 10.49 9.82 -0.81
C ALA A 38 10.24 9.53 -2.31
N THR A 39 10.18 8.25 -2.70
CA THR A 39 9.98 7.82 -4.08
C THR A 39 8.72 6.97 -4.17
N LEU A 40 7.86 7.24 -5.16
CA LEU A 40 6.71 6.39 -5.44
C LEU A 40 7.20 5.04 -5.99
N LEU A 41 6.85 3.96 -5.28
CA LEU A 41 7.22 2.60 -5.63
C LEU A 41 6.15 1.95 -6.50
N GLU A 42 4.89 2.06 -6.09
CA GLU A 42 3.76 1.40 -6.73
C GLU A 42 2.43 2.07 -6.37
N THR A 43 1.44 1.90 -7.24
CA THR A 43 0.03 2.22 -6.94
C THR A 43 -0.80 0.94 -6.94
N LEU A 44 -1.50 0.68 -5.83
CA LEU A 44 -2.40 -0.44 -5.66
C LEU A 44 -3.85 0.04 -5.58
N GLU A 45 -4.77 -0.79 -6.04
CA GLU A 45 -6.20 -0.57 -5.83
C GLU A 45 -6.91 -1.88 -5.52
N GLY A 46 -8.02 -1.79 -4.79
CA GLY A 46 -8.73 -2.97 -4.35
C GLY A 46 -10.08 -2.69 -3.74
N ARG A 47 -10.68 -3.78 -3.22
CA ARG A 47 -11.96 -3.77 -2.53
C ARG A 47 -11.82 -4.49 -1.19
N ALA A 48 -12.43 -3.91 -0.17
CA ALA A 48 -12.51 -4.44 1.17
C ALA A 48 -13.98 -4.58 1.61
N ALA A 49 -14.22 -5.50 2.53
CA ALA A 49 -15.52 -5.59 3.22
C ALA A 49 -15.68 -4.48 4.26
N HIS A 50 -14.57 -3.95 4.78
CA HIS A 50 -14.52 -2.89 5.77
C HIS A 50 -13.17 -2.16 5.69
N GLU A 51 -13.10 -0.89 6.06
CA GLU A 51 -11.86 -0.11 5.97
C GLU A 51 -10.72 -0.63 6.86
N SER A 52 -11.07 -1.22 8.01
CA SER A 52 -10.09 -1.73 8.99
C SER A 52 -9.21 -2.88 8.49
N ILE A 53 -9.60 -3.58 7.42
CA ILE A 53 -8.79 -4.68 6.85
C ILE A 53 -7.84 -4.21 5.74
N ILE A 54 -7.98 -2.96 5.28
CA ILE A 54 -7.21 -2.42 4.15
C ILE A 54 -5.70 -2.48 4.40
N PRO A 55 -5.16 -2.08 5.58
CA PRO A 55 -3.72 -2.19 5.83
C PRO A 55 -3.20 -3.63 5.71
N GLY A 56 -3.98 -4.62 6.16
CA GLY A 56 -3.61 -6.03 6.04
C GLY A 56 -3.62 -6.54 4.59
N GLN A 57 -4.58 -6.09 3.77
CA GLN A 57 -4.59 -6.40 2.34
C GLN A 57 -3.38 -5.80 1.62
N ILE A 58 -3.06 -4.54 1.88
CA ILE A 58 -1.91 -3.86 1.25
C ILE A 58 -0.60 -4.51 1.71
N GLN A 59 -0.45 -4.86 2.99
CA GLN A 59 0.70 -5.59 3.50
C GLN A 59 0.90 -6.93 2.77
N ALA A 60 -0.18 -7.66 2.51
CA ALA A 60 -0.10 -8.91 1.75
C ALA A 60 0.38 -8.67 0.31
N GLU A 61 -0.12 -7.64 -0.37
CA GLU A 61 0.31 -7.29 -1.72
C GLU A 61 1.79 -6.87 -1.79
N ILE A 62 2.26 -6.08 -0.81
CA ILE A 62 3.68 -5.70 -0.69
C ILE A 62 4.57 -6.95 -0.65
N MET A 63 4.21 -7.93 0.19
CA MET A 63 4.97 -9.17 0.36
C MET A 63 4.88 -10.07 -0.87
N VAL A 64 3.69 -10.23 -1.45
CA VAL A 64 3.47 -11.12 -2.61
C VAL A 64 4.13 -10.59 -3.88
N ARG A 65 4.11 -9.27 -4.09
CA ARG A 65 4.70 -8.63 -5.27
C ARG A 65 6.18 -8.27 -5.10
N GLY A 66 6.72 -8.38 -3.89
CA GLY A 66 8.11 -8.03 -3.60
C GLY A 66 8.41 -6.54 -3.69
N ILE A 67 7.45 -5.68 -3.34
CA ILE A 67 7.59 -4.21 -3.39
C ILE A 67 8.57 -3.78 -2.29
N ARG A 68 9.65 -3.05 -2.65
CA ARG A 68 10.72 -2.67 -1.73
C ARG A 68 10.67 -1.23 -1.34
N ALA A 69 10.89 -0.96 -0.04
CA ALA A 69 10.97 0.39 0.51
C ALA A 69 12.15 1.20 -0.08
N HIS A 70 13.22 0.52 -0.47
CA HIS A 70 14.38 1.17 -1.06
C HIS A 70 14.18 1.34 -2.56
N ALA A 71 14.57 2.51 -3.08
CA ALA A 71 14.73 2.68 -4.52
C ALA A 71 15.70 1.61 -4.98
N ASP A 72 15.23 0.65 -5.77
CA ASP A 72 16.10 -0.33 -6.40
C ASP A 72 17.26 0.45 -7.06
N PRO A 73 18.52 0.30 -6.61
CA PRO A 73 19.64 0.95 -7.27
C PRO A 73 19.82 0.43 -8.70
N GLU A 74 19.14 -0.68 -9.06
CA GLU A 74 19.18 -1.31 -10.35
C GLU A 74 17.87 -1.09 -11.12
N GLY A 75 17.56 0.16 -11.42
CA GLY A 75 16.88 0.46 -12.68
C GLY A 75 17.79 0.05 -13.85
N GLN A 76 17.80 -1.24 -14.20
CA GLN A 76 18.37 -1.77 -15.45
C GLN A 76 17.35 -1.69 -16.59
#